data_AF-A0A8J1XHB1-F1
#
_entry.id   AF-A0A8J1XHB1-F1
#
_cell.length_a   1.000
_cell.length_b   1.000
_cell.length_c   1.000
_cell.angle_alpha   90.00
_cell.angle_beta   90.00
_cell.angle_gamma   90.00
#
_symmetry.space_group_name_H-M   'P 1'
#
loop_
_entity.id
_entity.type
_entity.pdbx_description
1 polymer ?
#
loop_
_entity_poly.entity_id
_entity_poly.type
_entity_poly.pdbx_seq_one_letter_code
_entity_poly.pdbx_strand_id
1 'polypeptide(L)'
;MASNVVDDLEASFQNAYSSLTSQEHFNINDSEEVKVGVEQCLQKFLENARQTESWFLQRRLILSHNKPELIVKEEIQDLKAELIRKEQLIAKHHDKLQQWQSMLRQQVPVMQQSNPQMHHHMQQQQLQQQQKHLQSPQRPLVAQQMNQPMVRMPTPQQHASLPSTPTNPHIPVGQQSFTGMPGPLAYLEQTTSNIGIGEQRR
;
A
#
# COMPACT_ATOMS: atom_id res chain seq x y z
N MET A 1 7.47 -51.27 -15.30
CA MET A 1 7.88 -49.85 -15.30
C MET A 1 6.79 -49.08 -14.56
N ALA A 2 7.11 -48.00 -13.84
CA ALA A 2 6.06 -47.16 -13.27
C ALA A 2 5.49 -46.30 -14.41
N SER A 3 4.20 -46.45 -14.70
CA SER A 3 3.50 -45.48 -15.53
C SER A 3 3.43 -44.16 -14.74
N ASN A 4 3.60 -43.04 -15.42
CA ASN A 4 3.51 -41.74 -14.77
C ASN A 4 2.04 -41.36 -14.64
N VAL A 5 1.56 -41.18 -13.41
CA VAL A 5 0.16 -40.83 -13.13
C VAL A 5 -0.28 -39.54 -13.85
N VAL A 6 0.67 -38.64 -14.14
CA VAL A 6 0.41 -37.42 -14.94
C VAL A 6 0.20 -37.76 -16.42
N ASP A 7 0.99 -38.66 -17.01
CA ASP A 7 0.84 -39.08 -18.41
C ASP A 7 -0.45 -39.88 -18.61
N ASP A 8 -0.80 -40.76 -17.64
CA ASP A 8 -2.07 -41.50 -17.63
C ASP A 8 -3.27 -40.55 -17.48
N LEU A 9 -3.14 -39.50 -16.66
CA LEU A 9 -4.15 -38.45 -16.52
C LEU A 9 -4.30 -37.66 -17.83
N GLU A 10 -3.21 -37.18 -18.41
CA GLU A 10 -3.23 -36.45 -19.68
C GLU A 10 -3.83 -37.31 -20.82
N ALA A 11 -3.39 -38.56 -20.96
CA ALA A 11 -3.96 -39.47 -21.95
C ALA A 11 -5.48 -39.67 -21.74
N SER A 12 -5.95 -39.80 -20.49
CA SER A 12 -7.39 -39.91 -20.22
C SER A 12 -8.15 -38.61 -20.49
N PHE A 13 -7.54 -37.45 -20.24
CA PHE A 13 -8.10 -36.14 -20.57
C PHE A 13 -8.25 -35.94 -22.08
N GLN A 14 -7.20 -36.22 -22.86
CA GLN A 14 -7.23 -36.10 -24.32
C GLN A 14 -8.30 -37.02 -24.93
N ASN A 15 -8.41 -38.27 -24.47
CA ASN A 15 -9.46 -39.19 -24.92
C ASN A 15 -10.88 -38.68 -24.58
N ALA A 16 -11.10 -38.12 -23.39
CA ALA A 16 -12.38 -37.54 -23.02
C ALA A 16 -12.71 -36.27 -23.82
N TYR A 17 -11.72 -35.41 -24.06
CA TYR A 17 -11.86 -34.21 -24.89
C TYR A 17 -12.17 -34.55 -26.36
N SER A 18 -11.47 -35.51 -26.96
CA SER A 18 -11.78 -36.01 -28.31
C SER A 18 -13.19 -36.59 -28.38
N SER A 19 -13.59 -37.41 -27.41
CA SER A 19 -14.94 -38.01 -27.38
C SER A 19 -16.07 -36.96 -27.32
N LEU A 20 -15.80 -35.79 -26.72
CA LEU A 20 -16.73 -34.65 -26.65
C LEU A 20 -16.67 -33.71 -27.88
N THR A 21 -15.64 -33.82 -28.74
CA THR A 21 -15.40 -32.85 -29.83
C THR A 21 -15.31 -33.47 -31.24
N SER A 22 -15.27 -34.81 -31.35
CA SER A 22 -15.31 -35.52 -32.63
C SER A 22 -16.56 -35.19 -33.45
N GLN A 23 -16.36 -34.59 -34.62
CA GLN A 23 -17.45 -34.22 -35.54
C GLN A 23 -18.21 -35.43 -36.08
N GLU A 24 -17.61 -36.62 -36.07
CA GLU A 24 -18.24 -37.88 -36.47
C GLU A 24 -19.51 -38.20 -35.65
N HIS A 25 -19.57 -37.74 -34.40
CA HIS A 25 -20.71 -37.99 -33.50
C HIS A 25 -22.00 -37.26 -33.89
N PHE A 26 -21.97 -36.32 -34.85
CA PHE A 26 -23.16 -35.57 -35.28
C PHE A 26 -24.06 -36.30 -36.27
N ASN A 27 -23.61 -37.39 -36.89
CA ASN A 27 -24.35 -38.13 -37.94
C ASN A 27 -24.65 -39.60 -37.55
N ILE A 28 -24.48 -39.99 -36.29
CA ILE A 28 -24.65 -41.37 -35.82
C ILE A 28 -26.10 -41.60 -35.37
N ASN A 29 -26.74 -42.63 -35.93
CA ASN A 29 -28.12 -43.02 -35.57
C ASN A 29 -28.21 -43.66 -34.17
N ASP A 30 -27.11 -44.21 -33.64
CA ASP A 30 -27.04 -44.74 -32.27
C ASP A 30 -26.49 -43.68 -31.29
N SER A 31 -27.38 -42.79 -30.85
CA SER A 31 -27.03 -41.74 -29.88
C SER A 31 -26.73 -42.28 -28.48
N GLU A 32 -27.10 -43.51 -28.16
CA GLU A 32 -26.86 -44.10 -26.84
C GLU A 32 -25.49 -44.79 -26.77
N GLU A 33 -25.02 -45.45 -27.85
CA GLU A 33 -23.64 -45.96 -27.94
C GLU A 33 -22.62 -44.81 -27.76
N VAL A 34 -22.79 -43.71 -28.49
CA VAL A 34 -21.92 -42.52 -28.41
C VAL A 34 -21.91 -41.95 -26.99
N LYS A 35 -23.08 -41.80 -26.38
CA LYS A 35 -23.24 -41.30 -25.01
C LYS A 35 -22.59 -42.21 -23.98
N VAL A 36 -22.78 -43.53 -24.07
CA VAL A 36 -22.13 -44.51 -23.19
C VAL A 36 -20.61 -44.49 -23.35
N GLY A 37 -20.09 -44.29 -24.57
CA GLY A 37 -18.66 -44.07 -24.81
C GLY A 37 -18.12 -42.82 -24.11
N VAL A 38 -18.84 -41.69 -24.20
CA VAL A 38 -18.50 -40.43 -23.52
C VAL A 38 -18.56 -40.57 -21.99
N GLU A 39 -19.56 -41.26 -21.46
CA GLU A 39 -19.67 -41.53 -20.02
C GLU A 39 -18.49 -42.39 -19.53
N GLN A 40 -18.10 -43.43 -20.28
CA GLN A 40 -16.95 -44.28 -19.93
C GLN A 40 -15.61 -43.54 -19.95
N CYS A 41 -15.33 -42.72 -20.97
CA CYS A 41 -14.06 -41.99 -21.02
C CYS A 41 -13.99 -40.89 -19.95
N LEU A 42 -15.11 -40.23 -19.62
CA LEU A 42 -15.20 -39.29 -18.52
C LEU A 42 -15.00 -39.97 -17.15
N GLN A 43 -15.62 -41.12 -16.91
CA GLN A 43 -15.40 -41.92 -15.69
C GLN A 43 -13.92 -42.31 -15.54
N LYS A 44 -13.27 -42.75 -16.62
CA LYS A 44 -11.83 -43.09 -16.61
C LYS A 44 -10.95 -41.88 -16.31
N PHE A 45 -11.24 -40.71 -16.87
CA PHE A 45 -10.54 -39.46 -16.56
C PHE A 45 -10.70 -39.07 -15.08
N LEU A 46 -11.91 -39.13 -14.54
CA LEU A 46 -12.17 -38.81 -13.12
C LEU A 46 -11.45 -39.77 -12.17
N GLU A 47 -11.31 -41.05 -12.54
CA GLU A 47 -10.59 -42.02 -11.75
C GLU A 47 -9.07 -41.82 -11.81
N ASN A 48 -8.51 -41.58 -13.00
CA ASN A 48 -7.10 -41.20 -13.14
C ASN A 48 -6.78 -39.90 -12.38
N ALA A 49 -7.71 -38.94 -12.31
CA ALA A 49 -7.54 -37.71 -11.54
C ALA A 49 -7.41 -37.98 -10.03
N ARG A 50 -8.26 -38.86 -9.47
CA ARG A 50 -8.17 -39.29 -8.05
C ARG A 50 -6.88 -40.06 -7.76
N GLN A 51 -6.43 -40.89 -8.69
CA GLN A 51 -5.17 -41.65 -8.53
C GLN A 51 -3.96 -40.71 -8.52
N THR A 52 -3.94 -39.70 -9.40
CA THR A 52 -2.92 -38.65 -9.42
C THR A 52 -2.94 -37.82 -8.14
N GLU A 53 -4.11 -37.36 -7.68
CA GLU A 53 -4.24 -36.67 -6.38
C GLU A 53 -3.71 -37.53 -5.23
N SER A 54 -4.16 -38.78 -5.13
CA SER A 54 -3.75 -39.73 -4.08
C SER A 54 -2.24 -39.98 -4.09
N TRP A 55 -1.64 -40.11 -5.28
CA TRP A 55 -0.19 -40.27 -5.45
C TRP A 55 0.59 -39.05 -4.95
N PHE A 56 0.17 -37.83 -5.32
CA PHE A 56 0.81 -36.61 -4.83
C PHE A 56 0.62 -36.40 -3.33
N LEU A 57 -0.55 -36.71 -2.77
CA LEU A 57 -0.81 -36.66 -1.33
C LEU A 57 0.07 -37.65 -0.56
N GLN A 58 0.15 -38.91 -1.01
CA GLN A 58 1.05 -39.92 -0.42
C GLN A 58 2.52 -39.48 -0.52
N ARG A 59 2.94 -38.94 -1.68
CA ARG A 59 4.33 -38.49 -1.88
C ARG A 59 4.67 -37.30 -1.00
N ARG A 60 3.74 -36.35 -0.83
CA ARG A 60 3.88 -35.19 0.07
C ARG A 60 3.94 -35.62 1.54
N LEU A 61 3.13 -36.59 1.97
CA LEU A 61 3.19 -37.16 3.32
C LEU A 61 4.57 -37.81 3.59
N ILE A 62 5.08 -38.62 2.65
CA ILE A 62 6.41 -39.22 2.72
C ILE A 62 7.51 -38.14 2.80
N LEU A 63 7.39 -37.04 2.06
CA LEU A 63 8.34 -35.92 2.14
C LEU A 63 8.26 -35.17 3.48
N SER A 64 7.05 -34.89 4.00
CA SER A 64 6.90 -34.21 5.29
C SER A 64 7.48 -34.98 6.48
N HIS A 65 7.46 -36.32 6.41
CA HIS A 65 8.08 -37.17 7.43
C HIS A 65 9.60 -37.30 7.26
N ASN A 66 10.08 -37.56 6.04
CA ASN A 66 11.50 -37.90 5.81
C ASN A 66 12.40 -36.71 5.49
N LYS A 67 11.82 -35.58 5.03
CA LYS A 67 12.53 -34.38 4.55
C LYS A 67 11.76 -33.06 4.84
N PRO A 68 11.34 -32.79 6.09
CA PRO A 68 10.62 -31.56 6.44
C PRO A 68 11.41 -30.28 6.10
N GLU A 69 12.74 -30.34 6.07
CA GLU A 69 13.62 -29.24 5.69
C GLU A 69 13.44 -28.77 4.23
N LEU A 70 12.94 -29.63 3.33
CA LEU A 70 12.61 -29.22 1.97
C LEU A 70 11.36 -28.34 1.90
N ILE A 71 10.34 -28.65 2.71
CA ILE A 71 9.09 -27.87 2.78
C ILE A 71 9.38 -26.47 3.35
N VAL A 72 10.09 -26.41 4.48
CA VAL A 72 10.51 -25.14 5.08
C VAL A 72 11.40 -24.33 4.13
N LYS A 73 12.24 -24.99 3.31
CA LYS A 73 13.05 -24.31 2.29
C LYS A 73 12.20 -23.73 1.17
N GLU A 74 11.17 -24.44 0.71
CA GLU A 74 10.21 -23.98 -0.30
C GLU A 74 9.45 -22.74 0.21
N GLU A 75 8.88 -22.81 1.41
CA GLU A 75 8.23 -21.67 2.09
C GLU A 75 9.18 -20.45 2.23
N ILE A 76 10.45 -20.68 2.58
CA ILE A 76 11.48 -19.63 2.64
C ILE A 76 11.78 -19.01 1.26
N GLN A 77 11.64 -19.77 0.17
CA GLN A 77 11.82 -19.25 -1.20
C GLN A 77 10.61 -18.40 -1.63
N ASP A 78 9.39 -18.84 -1.34
CA ASP A 78 8.17 -18.07 -1.62
C ASP A 78 8.10 -16.77 -0.82
N LEU A 79 8.43 -16.81 0.49
CA LEU A 79 8.51 -15.62 1.33
C LEU A 79 9.55 -14.61 0.83
N LYS A 80 10.68 -15.08 0.27
CA LYS A 80 11.69 -14.21 -0.36
C LYS A 80 11.20 -13.61 -1.68
N ALA A 81 10.51 -14.40 -2.52
CA ALA A 81 9.94 -13.90 -3.77
C ALA A 81 8.87 -12.82 -3.51
N GLU A 82 7.98 -13.06 -2.54
CA GLU A 82 6.96 -12.08 -2.15
C GLU A 82 7.57 -10.85 -1.46
N LEU A 83 8.64 -11.00 -0.66
CA LEU A 83 9.38 -9.85 -0.10
C LEU A 83 9.95 -8.96 -1.22
N ILE A 84 10.67 -9.54 -2.19
CA ILE A 84 11.22 -8.82 -3.34
C ILE A 84 10.10 -8.11 -4.13
N ARG A 85 8.96 -8.77 -4.32
CA ARG A 85 7.80 -8.16 -5.00
C ARG A 85 7.21 -6.98 -4.21
N LYS A 86 7.15 -7.06 -2.88
CA LYS A 86 6.75 -5.94 -2.00
C LYS A 86 7.77 -4.79 -2.06
N GLU A 87 9.08 -5.07 -2.02
CA GLU A 87 10.14 -4.07 -2.12
C GLU A 87 10.06 -3.29 -3.44
N GLN A 88 9.90 -3.99 -4.57
CA GLN A 88 9.69 -3.38 -5.89
C GLN A 88 8.42 -2.50 -5.93
N LEU A 89 7.34 -2.98 -5.32
CA LEU A 89 6.09 -2.20 -5.22
C LEU A 89 6.29 -0.93 -4.38
N ILE A 90 7.00 -1.03 -3.25
CA ILE A 90 7.32 0.09 -2.35
C ILE A 90 8.21 1.12 -3.06
N ALA A 91 9.24 0.69 -3.79
CA ALA A 91 10.08 1.58 -4.59
C ALA A 91 9.25 2.37 -5.61
N LYS A 92 8.40 1.69 -6.39
CA LYS A 92 7.47 2.31 -7.35
C LYS A 92 6.49 3.31 -6.72
N HIS A 93 6.16 3.17 -5.44
CA HIS A 93 5.36 4.16 -4.70
C HIS A 93 6.20 5.36 -4.25
N HIS A 94 7.45 5.15 -3.82
CA HIS A 94 8.37 6.26 -3.53
C HIS A 94 8.64 7.11 -4.77
N ASP A 95 8.85 6.50 -5.94
CA ASP A 95 9.04 7.22 -7.21
C ASP A 95 7.84 8.13 -7.53
N LYS A 96 6.62 7.60 -7.40
CA LYS A 96 5.39 8.40 -7.58
C LYS A 96 5.29 9.54 -6.56
N LEU A 97 5.60 9.29 -5.29
CA LEU A 97 5.60 10.33 -4.26
C LEU A 97 6.63 11.43 -4.55
N GLN A 98 7.83 11.07 -5.05
CA GLN A 98 8.83 12.06 -5.47
C GLN A 98 8.35 12.87 -6.67
N GLN A 99 7.70 12.24 -7.67
CA GLN A 99 7.10 12.94 -8.82
C GLN A 99 6.01 13.93 -8.36
N TRP A 100 5.10 13.49 -7.49
CA TRP A 100 4.02 14.33 -6.95
C TRP A 100 4.56 15.48 -6.09
N GLN A 101 5.53 15.24 -5.21
CA GLN A 101 6.20 16.30 -4.46
C GLN A 101 6.92 17.29 -5.39
N SER A 102 7.53 16.81 -6.47
CA SER A 102 8.23 17.66 -7.44
C SER A 102 7.26 18.54 -8.23
N MET A 103 6.07 18.03 -8.59
CA MET A 103 5.02 18.84 -9.23
C MET A 103 4.45 19.89 -8.25
N LEU A 104 4.14 19.51 -7.00
CA LEU A 104 3.63 20.45 -6.00
C LEU A 104 4.65 21.56 -5.69
N ARG A 105 5.95 21.25 -5.60
CA ARG A 105 7.04 22.24 -5.41
C ARG A 105 7.18 23.21 -6.59
N GLN A 106 6.78 22.82 -7.80
CA GLN A 106 6.76 23.69 -8.98
C GLN A 106 5.45 24.51 -9.09
N GLN A 107 4.35 24.01 -8.52
CA GLN A 107 3.04 24.66 -8.53
C GLN A 107 2.86 25.70 -7.42
N VAL A 108 3.64 25.63 -6.33
CA VAL A 108 3.69 26.70 -5.33
C VAL A 108 4.61 27.82 -5.84
N PRO A 109 4.08 29.00 -6.23
CA PRO A 109 4.93 30.14 -6.51
C PRO A 109 5.64 30.59 -5.22
N VAL A 110 6.92 30.95 -5.32
CA VAL A 110 7.70 31.48 -4.18
C VAL A 110 7.26 32.91 -3.88
N MET A 111 6.07 33.07 -3.31
CA MET A 111 5.49 34.34 -2.85
C MET A 111 6.13 34.85 -1.54
N GLN A 112 7.42 34.56 -1.30
CA GLN A 112 8.14 35.17 -0.18
C GLN A 112 9.65 35.37 -0.42
N GLN A 113 9.98 36.32 -1.30
CA GLN A 113 11.17 37.16 -1.07
C GLN A 113 10.82 38.64 -1.24
N SER A 114 10.11 39.18 -0.25
CA SER A 114 9.82 40.61 -0.13
C SER A 114 11.12 41.41 0.00
N ASN A 115 11.52 42.15 -1.04
CA ASN A 115 12.78 42.90 -1.06
C ASN A 115 12.79 44.01 0.04
N PRO A 116 13.69 43.96 1.04
CA PRO A 116 13.71 44.96 2.13
C PRO A 116 14.08 46.38 1.71
N GLN A 117 14.70 46.57 0.53
CA GLN A 117 15.39 47.82 0.18
C GLN A 117 14.47 49.05 0.05
N MET A 118 13.20 48.87 -0.35
CA MET A 118 12.29 50.01 -0.58
C MET A 118 11.92 50.79 0.68
N HIS A 119 11.92 50.16 1.86
CA HIS A 119 11.47 50.82 3.10
C HIS A 119 12.52 51.79 3.67
N HIS A 120 13.81 51.55 3.40
CA HIS A 120 14.89 52.36 3.97
C HIS A 120 15.04 53.73 3.30
N HIS A 121 14.79 53.82 2.00
CA HIS A 121 14.99 55.07 1.23
C HIS A 121 14.04 56.19 1.65
N MET A 122 12.76 55.86 1.88
CA MET A 122 11.74 56.84 2.26
C MET A 122 11.98 57.43 3.66
N GLN A 123 12.45 56.62 4.61
CA GLN A 123 12.76 57.11 5.96
C GLN A 123 14.00 58.02 5.98
N GLN A 124 15.01 57.74 5.14
CA GLN A 124 16.21 58.58 5.05
C GLN A 124 15.92 59.96 4.44
N GLN A 125 15.03 60.03 3.44
CA GLN A 125 14.69 61.30 2.78
C GLN A 125 13.95 62.29 3.72
N GLN A 126 13.13 61.78 4.64
CA GLN A 126 12.40 62.63 5.61
C GLN A 126 13.34 63.28 6.65
N LEU A 127 14.37 62.55 7.12
CA LEU A 127 15.36 63.05 8.06
C LEU A 127 16.20 64.22 7.49
N GLN A 128 16.54 64.17 6.20
CA GLN A 128 17.36 65.21 5.56
C GLN A 128 16.64 66.57 5.48
N GLN A 129 15.31 66.58 5.35
CA GLN A 129 14.55 67.83 5.16
C GLN A 129 14.36 68.64 6.45
N GLN A 130 14.37 67.97 7.61
CA GLN A 130 14.19 68.64 8.90
C GLN A 130 15.46 69.40 9.36
N GLN A 131 16.65 68.98 8.93
CA GLN A 131 17.93 69.53 9.41
C GLN A 131 18.30 70.92 8.83
N LYS A 132 17.58 71.43 7.82
CA LYS A 132 17.92 72.70 7.16
C LYS A 132 17.28 73.96 7.79
N HIS A 133 16.72 73.85 8.99
CA HIS A 133 15.98 74.92 9.66
C HIS A 133 16.45 75.10 11.12
N LEU A 134 16.55 76.37 11.54
CA LEU A 134 16.95 76.86 12.88
C LEU A 134 18.40 76.59 13.32
N GLN A 135 19.27 77.53 12.94
CA GLN A 135 20.29 78.03 13.87
C GLN A 135 19.60 78.72 15.07
N SER A 136 19.99 78.41 16.31
CA SER A 136 20.17 79.35 17.45
C SER A 136 20.28 78.59 18.80
N PRO A 137 20.92 79.15 19.84
CA PRO A 137 21.19 78.42 21.08
C PRO A 137 20.33 78.85 22.29
N GLN A 138 19.84 77.90 23.10
CA GLN A 138 20.13 77.77 24.55
C GLN A 138 19.19 76.81 25.32
N ARG A 139 19.81 75.85 26.04
CA ARG A 139 19.41 75.24 27.35
C ARG A 139 18.13 74.35 27.43
N PRO A 140 17.96 73.56 28.52
CA PRO A 140 17.36 72.20 28.43
C PRO A 140 16.21 71.89 29.42
N LEU A 141 15.58 70.70 29.29
CA LEU A 141 15.13 69.87 30.44
C LEU A 141 14.81 68.40 30.05
N VAL A 142 14.99 67.46 31.01
CA VAL A 142 14.42 66.08 31.24
C VAL A 142 13.92 65.15 30.09
N ALA A 143 13.86 63.81 30.22
CA ALA A 143 14.51 62.77 31.04
C ALA A 143 13.96 61.37 30.62
N GLN A 144 14.40 60.29 31.31
CA GLN A 144 13.69 59.01 31.47
C GLN A 144 13.66 58.06 30.22
N GLN A 145 13.89 56.74 30.29
CA GLN A 145 14.56 55.87 31.29
C GLN A 145 14.93 54.51 30.63
N MET A 146 16.12 53.98 30.90
CA MET A 146 16.50 52.58 30.61
C MET A 146 16.35 51.73 31.89
N ASN A 147 16.06 50.43 31.81
CA ASN A 147 17.04 49.37 31.52
C ASN A 147 16.45 47.94 31.67
N GLN A 148 17.08 46.93 31.07
CA GLN A 148 16.94 45.50 31.44
C GLN A 148 18.07 45.10 32.42
N PRO A 149 18.12 43.84 32.91
CA PRO A 149 19.07 42.88 32.28
C PRO A 149 18.64 41.38 32.27
N MET A 150 19.49 40.53 31.68
CA MET A 150 19.49 39.04 31.73
C MET A 150 19.81 38.49 33.16
N VAL A 151 19.92 37.19 33.50
CA VAL A 151 20.41 35.92 32.86
C VAL A 151 19.81 34.69 33.64
N ARG A 152 20.00 33.37 33.38
CA ARG A 152 20.95 32.53 32.59
C ARG A 152 20.33 31.13 32.25
N MET A 153 20.98 30.37 31.35
CA MET A 153 20.78 28.91 31.12
C MET A 153 21.55 28.05 32.16
N PRO A 154 21.23 26.75 32.37
CA PRO A 154 22.04 25.67 31.74
C PRO A 154 21.27 24.38 31.34
N THR A 155 22.02 23.37 30.88
CA THR A 155 21.62 22.02 30.39
C THR A 155 22.56 20.94 31.02
N PRO A 156 22.67 19.68 30.53
CA PRO A 156 21.69 18.63 30.17
C PRO A 156 21.95 17.26 30.89
N GLN A 157 21.04 16.27 30.77
CA GLN A 157 21.45 14.85 30.58
C GLN A 157 20.32 13.94 30.03
N GLN A 158 20.62 12.63 29.88
CA GLN A 158 19.90 11.65 29.05
C GLN A 158 19.35 10.48 29.88
N HIS A 159 18.29 9.79 29.40
CA HIS A 159 18.22 8.33 29.19
C HIS A 159 16.81 7.91 28.69
N ALA A 160 16.65 6.67 28.24
CA ALA A 160 15.41 6.16 27.62
C ALA A 160 14.89 4.86 28.25
N SER A 161 13.57 4.63 28.24
CA SER A 161 12.93 3.29 28.16
C SER A 161 11.39 3.35 28.14
N LEU A 162 10.79 2.29 27.57
CA LEU A 162 9.38 1.88 27.53
C LEU A 162 9.39 0.34 27.45
N PRO A 163 8.26 -0.38 27.63
CA PRO A 163 7.17 -0.21 28.59
C PRO A 163 6.94 -1.52 29.40
N SER A 164 5.92 -1.58 30.28
CA SER A 164 5.21 -2.85 30.56
C SER A 164 3.89 -2.67 31.32
N THR A 165 2.84 -3.31 30.80
CA THR A 165 1.71 -3.86 31.56
C THR A 165 1.57 -5.32 31.11
N PRO A 166 0.97 -6.23 31.90
CA PRO A 166 -0.47 -6.45 31.70
C PRO A 166 -1.26 -6.93 32.94
N THR A 167 -2.56 -6.63 32.98
CA THR A 167 -3.59 -7.50 33.57
C THR A 167 -4.98 -7.14 33.00
N ASN A 168 -5.76 -8.17 32.67
CA ASN A 168 -7.18 -8.10 32.25
C ASN A 168 -8.08 -8.11 33.53
N PRO A 169 -9.45 -7.98 33.52
CA PRO A 169 -10.37 -8.35 32.44
C PRO A 169 -11.66 -7.49 32.20
N HIS A 170 -12.36 -7.85 31.10
CA HIS A 170 -13.83 -7.83 30.89
C HIS A 170 -14.63 -6.52 30.62
N ILE A 171 -15.25 -6.47 29.42
CA ILE A 171 -16.72 -6.40 29.13
C ILE A 171 -17.55 -5.28 29.82
N PRO A 172 -18.38 -4.49 29.09
CA PRO A 172 -19.29 -4.96 28.03
C PRO A 172 -19.43 -4.08 26.75
N VAL A 173 -20.26 -4.60 25.83
CA VAL A 173 -20.83 -3.92 24.65
C VAL A 173 -21.66 -2.70 25.05
N GLY A 174 -21.60 -1.63 24.25
CA GLY A 174 -22.53 -0.50 24.31
C GLY A 174 -22.77 0.11 22.92
N GLN A 175 -24.02 0.08 22.45
CA GLN A 175 -24.44 0.91 21.31
C GLN A 175 -24.56 2.36 21.77
N GLN A 176 -24.05 3.31 20.98
CA GLN A 176 -24.50 4.70 21.10
C GLN A 176 -24.32 5.45 19.78
N SER A 177 -25.46 5.85 19.19
CA SER A 177 -25.52 6.64 17.96
C SER A 177 -25.20 8.10 18.26
N PHE A 178 -24.14 8.65 17.65
CA PHE A 178 -23.89 10.09 17.66
C PHE A 178 -24.03 10.68 16.27
N THR A 179 -25.18 11.32 16.03
CA THR A 179 -25.47 12.08 14.81
C THR A 179 -24.88 13.48 14.89
N GLY A 180 -24.19 13.91 13.82
CA GLY A 180 -23.86 15.31 13.61
C GLY A 180 -22.45 15.73 14.02
N MET A 181 -21.47 15.40 13.18
CA MET A 181 -20.33 16.25 12.74
C MET A 181 -19.41 15.37 11.88
N PRO A 182 -19.14 15.70 10.59
CA PRO A 182 -18.24 14.89 9.77
C PRO A 182 -16.80 15.04 10.28
N GLY A 183 -16.27 13.99 10.90
CA GLY A 183 -14.86 13.92 11.27
C GLY A 183 -13.95 13.94 10.03
N PRO A 184 -12.64 14.24 10.17
CA PRO A 184 -11.74 14.45 9.04
C PRO A 184 -11.58 13.24 8.09
N LEU A 185 -12.05 12.04 8.47
CA LEU A 185 -12.10 10.87 7.59
C LEU A 185 -13.23 10.92 6.54
N ALA A 186 -14.28 11.72 6.71
CA ALA A 186 -15.43 11.75 5.79
C ALA A 186 -15.03 12.16 4.34
N TYR A 187 -13.94 12.93 4.20
CA TYR A 187 -13.37 13.30 2.90
C TYR A 187 -12.69 12.11 2.17
N LEU A 188 -12.29 11.05 2.89
CA LEU A 188 -11.78 9.80 2.30
C LEU A 188 -12.93 8.92 1.76
N GLU A 189 -14.08 8.91 2.43
CA GLU A 189 -15.27 8.20 1.94
C GLU A 189 -15.78 8.83 0.63
N GLN A 190 -15.86 10.16 0.55
CA GLN A 190 -16.24 10.87 -0.68
C GLN A 190 -15.27 10.62 -1.85
N THR A 191 -13.96 10.48 -1.59
CA THR A 191 -12.96 10.27 -2.65
C THR A 191 -12.81 8.80 -3.08
N THR A 192 -13.20 7.84 -2.24
CA THR A 192 -13.22 6.41 -2.62
C THR A 192 -14.47 6.01 -3.41
N SER A 193 -15.63 6.66 -3.16
CA SER A 193 -16.91 6.29 -3.77
C SER A 193 -17.01 6.48 -5.30
N ASN A 194 -15.98 6.99 -5.96
CA ASN A 194 -15.99 7.30 -7.41
C ASN A 194 -14.97 6.48 -8.23
N ILE A 195 -14.30 5.48 -7.64
CA ILE A 195 -13.19 4.70 -8.24
C ILE A 195 -13.56 3.21 -8.48
N GLY A 196 -14.85 2.89 -8.61
CA GLY A 196 -15.25 1.52 -8.94
C GLY A 196 -16.75 1.24 -9.11
N ILE A 197 -17.29 1.55 -10.29
CA ILE A 197 -18.39 0.86 -11.02
C ILE A 197 -18.53 1.63 -12.34
N GLY A 198 -18.17 1.03 -13.48
CA GLY A 198 -18.11 1.78 -14.74
C GLY A 198 -17.57 1.05 -15.98
N GLU A 199 -17.24 -0.23 -15.90
CA GLU A 199 -16.73 -1.00 -17.05
C GLU A 199 -17.63 -2.23 -17.30
N GLN A 200 -18.80 -1.96 -17.90
CA GLN A 200 -19.66 -3.00 -18.47
C GLN A 200 -20.07 -2.66 -19.91
N ARG A 201 -19.47 -3.41 -20.84
CA ARG A 201 -20.10 -3.93 -22.07
C ARG A 201 -20.76 -2.89 -22.99
N ARG A 202 -20.00 -2.42 -23.97
CA ARG A 202 -20.34 -2.67 -25.39
C ARG A 202 -19.12 -2.62 -26.30
#